data_AF-A0A2A8S9F4-F1
#
_entry.id   AF-A0A2A8S9F4-F1
#
_cell.length_a   1.000
_cell.length_b   1.000
_cell.length_c   1.000
_cell.angle_alpha   90.00
_cell.angle_beta   90.00
_cell.angle_gamma   90.00
#
_symmetry.space_group_name_H-M   'P 1'
#
loop_
_entity.id
_entity.type
_entity.pdbx_description
1 polymer ?
#
loop_
_entity_poly.entity_id
_entity_poly.type
_entity_poly.pdbx_seq_one_letter_code
_entity_poly.pdbx_strand_id
1 'polypeptide(L)' 'MAISQKELKKEREMVSNLLKANGEDYNHWLHLHHQKYIEENQDLILQALNAFKGAPTQAAEVESKPNEQSQVKQSVEV' A
#
# COMPACT_ATOMS: atom_id res chain seq x y z
N MET A 1 -7.90 -15.35 -13.95
CA MET A 1 -7.71 -14.33 -15.00
C MET A 1 -6.76 -13.28 -14.45
N ALA A 2 -5.63 -13.02 -15.11
CA ALA A 2 -4.68 -12.00 -14.66
C ALA A 2 -5.02 -10.69 -15.38
N ILE A 3 -5.29 -9.63 -14.61
CA ILE A 3 -5.52 -8.29 -15.15
C ILE A 3 -4.19 -7.78 -15.69
N SER A 4 -4.16 -7.31 -16.95
CA SER A 4 -2.93 -6.75 -17.50
C SER A 4 -2.63 -5.37 -16.92
N GLN A 5 -1.34 -5.00 -16.85
CA GLN A 5 -0.91 -3.66 -16.44
C GLN A 5 -1.53 -2.55 -17.32
N LYS A 6 -1.84 -2.85 -18.58
CA LYS A 6 -2.53 -1.92 -19.49
C LYS A 6 -3.97 -1.67 -19.05
N GLU A 7 -4.68 -2.71 -18.64
CA GLU A 7 -6.05 -2.61 -18.13
C GLU A 7 -6.09 -1.84 -16.81
N LEU A 8 -5.18 -2.15 -15.86
CA LEU A 8 -5.06 -1.41 -14.60
C LEU A 8 -4.79 0.08 -14.81
N LYS A 9 -3.92 0.43 -15.76
CA LYS A 9 -3.63 1.83 -16.08
C LYS A 9 -4.87 2.53 -16.64
N LYS A 10 -5.57 1.88 -17.57
CA LYS A 10 -6.78 2.44 -18.21
C LYS A 10 -7.90 2.65 -17.20
N GLU A 11 -8.10 1.68 -16.30
CA GLU A 11 -9.09 1.75 -15.23
C GLU A 11 -8.79 2.92 -14.29
N ARG A 12 -7.54 3.03 -13.82
CA ARG A 12 -7.10 4.16 -12.98
C ARG A 12 -7.32 5.51 -13.66
N GLU A 13 -6.95 5.63 -14.94
CA GLU A 13 -7.14 6.88 -15.70
C GLU A 13 -8.63 7.23 -15.85
N MET A 14 -9.47 6.24 -16.12
CA MET A 14 -10.91 6.44 -16.23
C MET A 14 -11.54 6.91 -14.92
N VAL A 15 -11.19 6.25 -13.80
CA VAL A 15 -11.66 6.65 -12.46
C VAL A 15 -11.16 8.05 -12.10
N SER A 16 -9.89 8.36 -12.36
CA SER A 16 -9.35 9.70 -12.11
C SER A 16 -10.08 10.79 -12.91
N ASN A 17 -10.42 10.52 -14.17
CA ASN A 17 -11.17 11.47 -14.99
C ASN A 17 -12.62 11.66 -14.51
N LEU A 18 -13.28 10.59 -14.06
CA LEU A 18 -14.63 10.67 -13.49
C LEU A 18 -14.64 11.48 -12.19
N LEU A 19 -13.69 11.24 -11.29
CA LEU A 19 -13.58 11.99 -10.04
C LEU A 19 -13.29 13.47 -10.30
N LYS A 20 -12.37 13.78 -11.23
CA LYS A 20 -12.12 15.16 -11.66
C LYS A 20 -13.37 15.85 -12.21
N ALA A 21 -14.19 15.14 -12.98
CA ALA A 21 -15.45 15.67 -13.50
C ALA A 21 -16.46 15.98 -12.38
N ASN A 22 -16.43 15.20 -11.29
CA ASN A 22 -17.22 15.45 -10.08
C ASN A 22 -16.59 16.48 -9.12
N GLY A 23 -15.40 17.01 -9.44
CA GLY A 23 -14.67 17.92 -8.55
C GLY A 23 -14.00 17.23 -7.35
N GLU A 24 -13.87 15.90 -7.38
CA GLU A 24 -13.27 15.10 -6.33
C GLU A 24 -11.79 14.78 -6.65
N ASP A 25 -10.96 14.71 -5.61
CA ASP A 25 -9.56 14.31 -5.73
C ASP A 25 -9.41 12.78 -5.71
N TYR A 26 -8.63 12.26 -6.66
CA TYR A 26 -8.39 10.82 -6.79
C TYR A 26 -7.70 10.23 -5.56
N ASN A 27 -6.74 10.92 -4.95
CA ASN A 27 -6.03 10.40 -3.78
C ASN A 27 -6.92 10.39 -2.55
N HIS A 28 -7.78 11.41 -2.38
CA HIS A 28 -8.75 11.45 -1.31
C HIS A 28 -9.78 10.31 -1.41
N TRP A 29 -10.35 10.12 -2.61
CA TRP A 29 -11.26 9.00 -2.88
C TRP A 29 -10.59 7.64 -2.63
N LEU A 30 -9.34 7.48 -3.10
CA LEU A 30 -8.58 6.24 -2.92
C LEU A 30 -8.31 5.96 -1.44
N HIS A 31 -7.98 6.99 -0.66
CA HIS A 31 -7.78 6.87 0.78
C HIS A 31 -9.05 6.39 1.49
N LEU A 32 -10.20 7.00 1.19
CA LEU A 32 -11.49 6.58 1.74
C LEU A 32 -11.83 5.13 1.35
N HIS A 33 -11.56 4.76 0.10
CA HIS A 33 -11.79 3.40 -0.36
C HIS A 33 -10.90 2.38 0.37
N HIS A 34 -9.61 2.69 0.57
CA HIS A 34 -8.72 1.85 1.36
C HIS A 34 -9.19 1.74 2.81
N GLN A 35 -9.56 2.86 3.43
CA GLN A 35 -10.05 2.87 4.82
C GLN A 35 -11.31 2.01 4.96
N LYS A 36 -12.27 2.17 4.07
CA LYS A 36 -13.50 1.38 4.05
C LYS A 36 -13.21 -0.11 3.93
N TYR A 37 -12.31 -0.49 3.01
CA TYR A 37 -11.94 -1.91 2.85
C TYR A 37 -11.27 -2.47 4.12
N ILE A 38 -10.43 -1.68 4.79
CA ILE A 38 -9.81 -2.08 6.07
C ILE A 38 -10.89 -2.26 7.15
N GLU A 39 -11.83 -1.33 7.26
CA GLU A 39 -12.94 -1.40 8.22
C GLU A 39 -13.85 -2.61 7.99
N GLU A 40 -14.17 -2.92 6.73
CA GLU A 40 -15.00 -4.07 6.36
C GLU A 40 -14.32 -5.42 6.58
N ASN A 41 -12.98 -5.45 6.64
CA ASN A 41 -12.19 -6.67 6.74
C ASN A 41 -11.38 -6.78 8.04
N GLN A 42 -11.76 -6.05 9.10
CA GLN A 42 -11.07 -6.12 10.40
C GLN A 42 -11.02 -7.53 10.96
N ASP A 43 -12.05 -8.34 10.73
CA ASP A 43 -12.10 -9.75 11.13
C ASP A 43 -11.00 -10.61 10.50
N LEU A 44 -10.57 -10.29 9.27
CA LEU A 44 -9.48 -11.01 8.61
C LEU A 44 -8.14 -10.72 9.28
N ILE A 45 -7.94 -9.50 9.78
CA ILE A 45 -6.74 -9.12 10.54
C ILE A 45 -6.71 -9.90 11.85
N LEU A 46 -7.84 -9.96 12.58
CA LEU A 46 -7.99 -10.75 13.80
C LEU A 46 -7.76 -12.25 13.55
N GLN A 47 -8.30 -12.78 12.46
CA GLN A 47 -8.11 -14.18 12.06
C GLN A 47 -6.65 -14.49 11.72
N ALA A 48 -5.96 -13.61 10.98
CA ALA A 48 -4.55 -13.76 10.66
C ALA A 48 -3.66 -13.69 11.90
N LEU A 49 -3.95 -12.77 12.84
CA LEU A 49 -3.24 -12.66 14.11
C LEU A 49 -3.45 -13.91 14.99
N ASN A 50 -4.67 -14.46 15.01
CA ASN A 50 -4.97 -15.68 15.74
C ASN A 50 -4.28 -16.91 15.12
N ALA A 51 -4.22 -16.99 13.79
CA ALA A 51 -3.47 -18.01 13.06
C ALA A 51 -1.96 -17.94 13.35
N PHE A 52 -1.41 -16.73 13.48
CA PHE A 52 -0.01 -16.53 13.85
C PHE A 52 0.28 -16.95 15.31
N LYS A 53 -0.67 -16.69 16.23
CA LYS A 53 -0.54 -17.06 17.65
C LYS A 53 -0.69 -18.58 17.91
N GLY A 54 -1.25 -19.31 16.95
CA GLY A 54 -1.37 -20.78 16.98
C GLY A 54 -0.23 -21.54 16.30
N ALA A 55 0.70 -20.86 15.62
CA ALA A 55 1.87 -21.49 15.04
C ALA A 55 3.01 -21.53 16.09
N PRO A 56 3.54 -22.71 16.46
CA PRO A 56 4.74 -22.76 17.29
C PRO A 56 5.88 -22.07 16.52
N THR A 57 6.30 -20.93 17.05
CA THR A 57 7.42 -20.12 16.59
C THR A 57 8.69 -20.97 16.54
N GLN A 58 9.04 -21.50 15.37
CA GLN A 58 10.44 -21.77 15.07
C GLN A 58 11.06 -20.44 14.68
N ALA A 59 11.93 -19.95 15.56
CA ALA A 59 12.79 -18.81 15.36
C ALA A 59 13.55 -18.97 14.03
N ALA A 60 13.28 -18.09 13.08
CA ALA A 60 14.21 -17.77 12.02
C ALA A 60 14.68 -16.34 12.30
N GLU A 61 15.89 -16.24 12.84
CA GLU A 61 16.69 -15.03 12.92
C GLU A 61 16.64 -14.31 11.57
N VAL A 62 16.17 -13.06 11.56
CA VAL A 62 16.47 -12.13 10.46
C VAL A 62 17.34 -11.02 11.04
N GLU A 63 18.63 -11.31 10.95
CA GLU A 63 19.79 -10.44 10.96
C GLU A 63 19.46 -8.99 10.57
N SER A 64 19.51 -8.08 11.55
CA SER A 64 19.52 -6.64 11.33
C SER A 64 20.83 -6.24 10.65
N LYS A 65 20.81 -6.01 9.33
CA LYS A 65 21.86 -5.25 8.62
C LYS A 65 21.38 -3.82 8.34
N PRO A 66 22.00 -2.79 8.93
CA PRO A 66 21.82 -1.41 8.47
C PRO A 66 22.69 -1.23 7.23
N ASN A 67 22.10 -1.20 6.03
CA ASN A 67 22.85 -0.86 4.82
C ASN A 67 22.71 0.63 4.52
N GLU A 68 23.73 1.38 4.92
CA GLU A 68 24.13 2.67 4.35
C GLU A 68 24.24 2.58 2.82
N GLN A 69 23.52 3.45 2.11
CA GLN A 69 24.00 4.30 1.02
C GLN A 69 22.84 4.74 0.13
N SER A 70 22.54 6.04 0.16
CA SER A 70 22.49 6.80 -1.09
C SER A 70 22.72 8.27 -0.78
N GLN A 71 23.95 8.67 -1.09
CA GLN A 71 24.41 10.03 -1.26
C GLN A 71 23.41 10.83 -2.12
N VAL A 72 22.95 11.98 -1.63
CA VAL A 72 22.66 13.12 -2.50
C VAL A 72 23.46 14.30 -1.96
N LYS A 73 24.53 14.58 -2.68
CA LYS A 73 25.34 15.78 -2.59
C LYS A 73 24.44 16.96 -2.95
N GLN A 74 24.37 17.98 -2.10
CA GLN A 74 23.98 19.29 -2.56
C GLN A 74 24.83 20.35 -1.86
N SER A 75 25.85 20.80 -2.59
CA SER A 75 26.60 22.00 -2.31
C SER A 75 25.65 23.18 -2.20
N VAL A 76 25.73 23.94 -1.10
CA VAL A 76 25.23 25.31 -1.06
C VAL A 76 26.34 26.19 -0.52
N GLU A 77 26.78 27.05 -1.42
CA GLU A 77 27.73 28.14 -1.29
C GLU A 77 27.06 29.28 -0.52
N VAL A 78 27.67 29.76 0.58
CA VAL A 78 27.56 31.12 1.14
C VAL A 78 28.86 31.49 1.82
#